data_AF-A0A4R9AMP3-F1
#
_entry.id   AF-A0A4R9AMP3-F1
#
_cell.length_a   1.000
_cell.length_b   1.000
_cell.length_c   1.000
_cell.angle_alpha   90.00
_cell.angle_beta   90.00
_cell.angle_gamma   90.00
#
_symmetry.space_group_name_H-M   'P 1'
#
loop_
_entity.id
_entity.type
_entity.pdbx_description
1 polymer ?
#
loop_
_entity_poly.entity_id
_entity_poly.type
_entity_poly.pdbx_seq_one_letter_code
_entity_poly.pdbx_strand_id
1 'polypeptide(L)'
;MTRRNRLTLAATVVVAVGLLLPLAGCTSDPVDLQATTAANLQGEILEISEAAAAGDFATAQSLLTAMQSNLRTAAASGQVSSERSAAIQSAINLVRDDLTVEIDAAIVAAEAAAQAAAAAAALAEKQNQENAQENAEQAQEDAEKARDAAKNAAEDAKEAREDCLEDRDRVKAGECN
;
A
#
# COMPACT_ATOMS: atom_id res chain seq x y z
N MET A 1 -30.13 3.27 26.42
CA MET A 1 -30.68 1.98 26.90
C MET A 1 -30.91 1.07 25.70
N THR A 2 -30.01 0.15 25.45
CA THR A 2 -30.18 -0.92 24.45
C THR A 2 -29.60 -2.17 25.07
N ARG A 3 -30.49 -3.06 25.49
CA ARG A 3 -30.18 -4.22 26.33
C ARG A 3 -29.55 -5.32 25.47
N ARG A 4 -28.34 -5.71 25.85
CA ARG A 4 -27.66 -6.93 25.41
C ARG A 4 -28.41 -8.14 25.96
N ASN A 5 -29.20 -8.82 25.13
CA ASN A 5 -29.74 -10.13 25.48
C ASN A 5 -28.75 -11.21 25.08
N ARG A 6 -28.02 -11.70 26.08
CA ARG A 6 -27.37 -13.01 26.05
C ARG A 6 -28.48 -14.06 26.15
N LEU A 7 -28.73 -14.82 25.09
CA LEU A 7 -29.41 -16.12 25.22
C LEU A 7 -28.36 -17.22 25.12
N THR A 8 -28.10 -17.80 26.28
CA THR A 8 -27.38 -19.03 26.53
C THR A 8 -28.17 -20.24 26.05
N LEU A 9 -27.44 -21.21 25.48
CA LEU A 9 -27.65 -22.66 25.45
C LEU A 9 -29.09 -23.21 25.48
N ALA A 10 -29.45 -23.89 24.39
CA ALA A 10 -30.24 -25.11 24.48
C ALA A 10 -29.67 -26.14 23.48
N ALA A 11 -28.99 -27.14 24.02
CA ALA A 11 -28.54 -28.32 23.32
C ALA A 11 -29.75 -29.19 22.95
N THR A 12 -29.97 -29.39 21.65
CA THR A 12 -30.85 -30.45 21.13
C THR A 12 -29.99 -31.43 20.34
N VAL A 13 -29.46 -32.40 21.08
CA VAL A 13 -28.93 -33.65 20.53
C VAL A 13 -30.12 -34.43 19.96
N VAL A 14 -30.35 -34.29 18.65
CA VAL A 14 -31.21 -35.20 17.89
C VAL A 14 -30.31 -36.22 17.23
N VAL A 15 -30.18 -37.37 17.88
CA VAL A 15 -29.65 -38.61 17.32
C VAL A 15 -30.61 -39.07 16.23
N ALA A 16 -30.28 -38.79 14.97
CA ALA A 16 -30.90 -39.42 13.81
C ALA A 16 -30.01 -40.58 13.35
N VAL A 17 -30.23 -41.74 13.96
CA VAL A 17 -29.84 -43.03 13.40
C VAL A 17 -30.69 -43.26 12.14
N GLY A 18 -30.06 -43.46 10.99
CA GLY A 18 -30.72 -44.11 9.84
C GLY A 18 -30.80 -43.33 8.53
N LEU A 19 -29.67 -42.86 7.98
CA LEU A 19 -29.46 -42.84 6.53
C LEU A 19 -28.07 -43.43 6.21
N LEU A 20 -27.92 -44.74 6.41
CA LEU A 20 -26.99 -45.52 5.59
C LEU A 20 -27.64 -45.70 4.22
N LEU A 21 -27.69 -44.63 3.42
CA LEU A 21 -27.78 -44.83 1.97
C LEU A 21 -26.45 -45.45 1.56
N PRO A 22 -26.41 -46.66 1.00
CA PRO A 22 -25.25 -47.01 0.21
C PRO A 22 -25.20 -45.97 -0.91
N LEU A 23 -24.05 -45.32 -1.12
CA LEU A 23 -23.75 -44.56 -2.34
C LEU A 23 -23.64 -45.53 -3.54
N ALA A 24 -24.63 -46.41 -3.73
CA ALA A 24 -24.83 -47.23 -4.90
C ALA A 24 -25.39 -46.32 -6.00
N GLY A 25 -24.51 -45.49 -6.53
CA GLY A 25 -24.82 -44.42 -7.47
C GLY A 25 -23.62 -43.92 -8.26
N CYS A 26 -22.70 -44.81 -8.63
CA CYS A 26 -21.93 -44.65 -9.87
C CYS A 26 -22.07 -45.96 -10.63
N THR A 27 -23.23 -46.14 -11.25
CA THR A 27 -23.36 -47.08 -12.37
C THR A 27 -22.28 -46.72 -13.37
N SER A 28 -21.61 -47.70 -13.98
CA SER A 28 -20.53 -47.50 -14.95
C SER A 28 -20.98 -46.69 -16.18
N ASP A 29 -21.09 -45.37 -16.02
CA ASP A 29 -20.92 -44.43 -17.10
C ASP A 29 -19.45 -44.54 -17.56
N PRO A 30 -19.14 -44.34 -18.86
CA PRO A 30 -17.77 -44.12 -19.28
C PRO A 30 -17.10 -43.09 -18.37
N VAL A 31 -15.85 -43.35 -17.98
CA VAL A 31 -15.08 -42.48 -17.09
C VAL A 31 -15.00 -41.07 -17.70
N ASP A 32 -15.82 -40.18 -17.17
CA ASP A 32 -15.97 -38.78 -17.62
C ASP A 32 -14.68 -37.96 -17.37
N LEU A 33 -13.91 -38.37 -16.36
CA LEU A 33 -12.63 -37.78 -15.99
C LEU A 33 -11.73 -38.85 -15.36
N GLN A 34 -10.58 -39.13 -15.97
CA GLN A 34 -9.61 -40.09 -15.43
C GLN A 34 -9.06 -39.63 -14.08
N ALA A 35 -8.86 -40.57 -13.14
CA ALA A 35 -8.44 -40.27 -11.78
C ALA A 35 -7.09 -39.51 -11.71
N THR A 36 -6.11 -39.90 -12.53
CA THR A 36 -4.81 -39.21 -12.60
C THR A 36 -4.97 -37.78 -13.13
N THR A 37 -5.78 -37.57 -14.16
CA THR A 37 -6.09 -36.23 -14.69
C THR A 37 -6.82 -35.38 -13.65
N ALA A 38 -7.74 -35.95 -12.88
CA ALA A 38 -8.41 -35.26 -11.79
C ALA A 38 -7.43 -34.79 -10.72
N ALA A 39 -6.49 -35.64 -10.30
CA ALA A 39 -5.46 -35.28 -9.33
C ALA A 39 -4.56 -34.15 -9.83
N ASN A 40 -4.15 -34.18 -11.10
CA ASN A 40 -3.35 -33.12 -11.70
C ASN A 40 -4.12 -31.78 -11.72
N LEU A 41 -5.37 -31.77 -12.19
CA LEU A 41 -6.19 -30.55 -12.21
C LEU A 41 -6.42 -29.98 -10.80
N GLN A 42 -6.57 -30.84 -9.78
CA GLN A 42 -6.69 -30.40 -8.38
C GLN A 42 -5.40 -29.77 -7.87
N GLY A 43 -4.24 -30.32 -8.23
CA GLY A 43 -2.93 -29.74 -7.92
C GLY A 43 -2.76 -28.36 -8.55
N GLU A 44 -3.10 -28.22 -9.83
CA GLU A 44 -3.04 -26.93 -10.54
C GLU A 44 -3.96 -25.88 -9.89
N ILE A 45 -5.17 -26.26 -9.49
CA ILE A 45 -6.10 -25.36 -8.78
C ILE A 45 -5.51 -24.91 -7.44
N LEU A 46 -4.84 -25.81 -6.71
CA LEU A 46 -4.18 -25.45 -5.45
C LEU A 46 -3.10 -24.40 -5.68
N GLU A 47 -2.20 -24.60 -6.66
CA GLU A 47 -1.15 -23.63 -6.98
C GLU A 47 -1.70 -22.27 -7.40
N ILE A 48 -2.76 -22.25 -8.22
CA ILE A 48 -3.47 -21.02 -8.62
C ILE A 48 -4.03 -20.30 -7.38
N SER A 49 -4.63 -21.06 -6.46
CA SER A 49 -5.25 -20.52 -5.25
C SER A 49 -4.21 -19.96 -4.29
N GLU A 50 -3.05 -20.62 -4.16
CA GLU A 50 -1.93 -20.15 -3.35
C GLU A 50 -1.35 -18.84 -3.89
N ALA A 51 -1.15 -18.74 -5.21
CA ALA A 51 -0.69 -17.52 -5.86
C ALA A 51 -1.70 -16.37 -5.67
N ALA A 52 -2.99 -16.63 -5.88
CA ALA A 52 -4.05 -15.64 -5.65
C ALA A 52 -4.13 -15.20 -4.19
N ALA A 53 -4.01 -16.12 -3.23
CA ALA A 53 -4.02 -15.82 -1.81
C ALA A 53 -2.78 -15.00 -1.37
N ALA A 54 -1.65 -15.15 -2.06
CA ALA A 54 -0.47 -14.32 -1.86
C ALA A 54 -0.60 -12.92 -2.51
N GLY A 55 -1.69 -12.64 -3.23
CA GLY A 55 -1.88 -11.41 -4.00
C GLY A 55 -1.08 -11.39 -5.32
N ASP A 56 -0.49 -12.52 -5.71
CA ASP A 56 0.24 -12.65 -6.98
C ASP A 56 -0.71 -13.09 -8.11
N PHE A 57 -1.58 -12.16 -8.50
CA PHE A 57 -2.61 -12.40 -9.51
C PHE A 57 -2.03 -12.65 -10.91
N ALA A 58 -0.84 -12.10 -11.21
CA ALA A 58 -0.15 -12.33 -12.47
C ALA A 58 0.33 -13.79 -12.58
N THR A 59 0.93 -14.32 -11.51
CA THR A 59 1.29 -15.75 -11.44
C THR A 59 0.05 -16.64 -11.48
N ALA A 60 -1.01 -16.31 -10.74
CA ALA A 60 -2.27 -17.04 -10.77
C ALA A 60 -2.86 -17.09 -12.20
N GLN A 61 -2.83 -15.98 -12.95
CA GLN A 61 -3.30 -15.94 -14.34
C GLN A 61 -2.45 -16.80 -15.29
N SER A 62 -1.14 -16.84 -15.08
CA SER A 62 -0.23 -17.70 -15.84
C SER A 62 -0.50 -19.18 -15.60
N LEU A 63 -0.63 -19.57 -14.33
CA LEU A 63 -0.97 -20.93 -13.92
C LEU A 63 -2.34 -21.37 -14.45
N LEU A 64 -3.35 -20.49 -14.40
CA LEU A 64 -4.67 -20.75 -14.98
C LEU A 64 -4.60 -20.98 -16.50
N THR A 65 -3.72 -20.25 -17.19
CA THR A 65 -3.48 -20.45 -18.64
C THR A 65 -2.81 -21.80 -18.92
N ALA A 66 -1.87 -22.23 -18.08
CA ALA A 66 -1.27 -23.55 -18.16
C ALA A 66 -2.31 -24.66 -17.92
N MET A 67 -3.13 -24.54 -16.88
CA MET A 67 -4.25 -25.46 -16.58
C MET A 67 -5.21 -25.58 -17.78
N GLN A 68 -5.54 -24.46 -18.44
CA GLN A 68 -6.38 -24.49 -19.64
C GLN A 68 -5.73 -25.31 -20.78
N SER A 69 -4.41 -25.20 -20.95
CA SER A 69 -3.67 -25.99 -21.94
C SER A 69 -3.66 -27.48 -21.61
N ASN A 70 -3.48 -27.82 -20.33
CA ASN A 70 -3.47 -29.19 -19.84
C ASN A 70 -4.86 -29.84 -19.97
N LEU A 71 -5.93 -29.12 -19.64
CA LEU A 71 -7.31 -29.57 -19.88
C LEU A 71 -7.56 -29.90 -21.35
N ARG A 72 -7.14 -29.02 -22.28
CA ARG A 72 -7.30 -29.24 -23.73
C ARG A 72 -6.55 -30.48 -24.20
N THR A 73 -5.34 -30.69 -23.68
CA THR A 73 -4.51 -31.86 -23.98
C THR A 73 -5.16 -33.15 -23.46
N ALA A 74 -5.68 -33.12 -22.23
CA ALA A 74 -6.36 -34.26 -21.62
C ALA A 74 -7.67 -34.61 -22.35
N ALA A 75 -8.44 -33.60 -22.78
CA ALA A 75 -9.62 -33.80 -23.61
C ALA A 75 -9.28 -34.40 -24.98
N ALA A 76 -8.25 -33.89 -25.65
CA ALA A 76 -7.78 -34.42 -26.94
C ALA A 76 -7.27 -35.87 -26.82
N SER A 77 -6.77 -36.27 -25.66
CA SER A 77 -6.31 -37.62 -25.35
C SER A 77 -7.43 -38.55 -24.85
N GLY A 78 -8.69 -38.08 -24.80
CA GLY A 78 -9.83 -38.84 -24.30
C GLY A 78 -9.81 -39.12 -22.79
N GLN A 79 -8.98 -38.40 -22.03
CA GLN A 79 -8.89 -38.54 -20.57
C GLN A 79 -9.97 -37.74 -19.83
N VAL A 80 -10.63 -36.83 -20.54
CA VAL A 80 -11.77 -36.03 -20.09
C VAL A 80 -12.80 -36.07 -21.21
N SER A 81 -14.07 -36.27 -20.88
CA SER A 81 -15.13 -36.16 -21.89
C SER A 81 -15.22 -34.73 -22.43
N SER A 82 -15.79 -34.57 -23.62
CA SER A 82 -16.03 -33.25 -24.20
C SER A 82 -16.94 -32.38 -23.34
N GLU A 83 -17.97 -32.98 -22.75
CA GLU A 83 -18.95 -32.27 -21.92
C GLU A 83 -18.31 -31.78 -20.62
N ARG A 84 -17.54 -32.65 -19.93
CA ARG A 84 -16.79 -32.25 -18.74
C ARG A 84 -15.72 -31.22 -19.06
N SER A 85 -14.99 -31.36 -20.17
CA SER A 85 -14.00 -30.36 -20.58
C SER A 85 -14.64 -29.00 -20.86
N ALA A 86 -15.83 -28.95 -21.47
CA ALA A 86 -16.55 -27.71 -21.71
C ALA A 86 -17.00 -27.05 -20.40
N ALA A 87 -17.50 -27.83 -19.44
CA ALA A 87 -17.88 -27.33 -18.12
C ALA A 87 -16.69 -26.74 -17.35
N ILE A 88 -15.55 -27.44 -17.32
CA ILE A 88 -14.33 -26.93 -16.66
C ILE A 88 -13.82 -25.68 -17.37
N GLN A 89 -13.84 -25.65 -18.72
CA GLN A 89 -13.41 -24.49 -19.48
C GLN A 89 -14.29 -23.26 -19.18
N SER A 90 -15.60 -23.45 -19.00
CA SER A 90 -16.50 -22.38 -18.59
C SER A 90 -16.12 -21.82 -17.21
N ALA A 91 -15.80 -22.68 -16.24
CA ALA A 91 -15.33 -22.25 -14.92
C ALA A 91 -13.99 -21.51 -14.99
N ILE A 92 -13.03 -22.01 -15.78
CA ILE A 92 -11.74 -21.35 -16.03
C ILE A 92 -11.93 -19.93 -16.57
N ASN A 93 -12.90 -19.73 -17.47
CA ASN A 93 -13.17 -18.40 -18.02
C ASN A 93 -13.67 -17.43 -16.94
N LEU A 94 -14.56 -17.87 -16.05
CA LEU A 94 -15.03 -17.04 -14.93
C LEU A 94 -13.87 -16.62 -14.03
N VAL A 95 -13.00 -17.56 -13.64
CA VAL A 95 -11.83 -17.27 -12.81
C VAL A 95 -10.86 -16.32 -13.52
N ARG A 96 -10.70 -16.44 -14.84
CA ARG A 96 -9.87 -15.52 -15.62
C ARG A 96 -10.42 -14.11 -15.59
N ASP A 97 -11.73 -13.95 -15.75
CA ASP A 97 -12.37 -12.64 -15.69
C ASP A 97 -12.19 -12.02 -14.31
N ASP A 98 -12.41 -12.80 -13.25
CA ASP A 98 -12.18 -12.36 -11.86
C ASP A 98 -10.71 -11.95 -11.63
N LEU A 99 -9.74 -12.75 -12.06
CA LEU A 99 -8.31 -12.41 -11.94
C LEU A 99 -7.95 -11.14 -12.71
N THR A 100 -8.57 -10.90 -13.85
CA THR A 100 -8.33 -9.68 -14.64
C THR A 100 -8.81 -8.45 -13.88
N VAL A 101 -9.98 -8.53 -13.25
CA VAL A 101 -10.50 -7.46 -12.39
C VAL A 101 -9.55 -7.15 -11.24
N GLU A 102 -9.03 -8.19 -10.57
CA GLU A 102 -8.10 -8.00 -9.44
C GLU A 102 -6.75 -7.40 -9.89
N ILE A 103 -6.24 -7.79 -11.08
CA ILE A 103 -5.04 -7.20 -11.67
C ILE A 103 -5.25 -5.72 -11.98
N ASP A 104 -6.37 -5.37 -12.61
CA ASP A 104 -6.70 -3.98 -12.94
C ASP A 104 -6.86 -3.13 -11.67
N ALA A 105 -7.53 -3.67 -10.64
CA ALA A 105 -7.65 -3.02 -9.34
C ALA A 105 -6.28 -2.77 -8.68
N ALA A 106 -5.37 -3.76 -8.75
CA ALA A 106 -4.02 -3.61 -8.23
C ALA A 106 -3.21 -2.54 -8.96
N ILE A 107 -3.36 -2.42 -10.28
CA ILE A 107 -2.72 -1.37 -11.08
C ILE A 107 -3.24 0.02 -10.65
N VAL A 108 -4.55 0.19 -10.57
CA VAL A 108 -5.17 1.46 -10.13
C VAL A 108 -4.72 1.84 -8.72
N ALA A 109 -4.66 0.88 -7.80
CA ALA A 109 -4.18 1.12 -6.44
C ALA A 109 -2.70 1.55 -6.42
N ALA A 110 -1.85 0.93 -7.23
CA ALA A 110 -0.43 1.27 -7.34
C ALA A 110 -0.25 2.69 -7.92
N GLU A 111 -1.01 3.06 -8.95
CA GLU A 111 -0.99 4.41 -9.51
C GLU A 111 -1.44 5.47 -8.50
N ALA A 112 -2.52 5.19 -7.76
CA ALA A 112 -3.01 6.08 -6.71
C ALA A 112 -1.96 6.27 -5.59
N ALA A 113 -1.29 5.19 -5.18
CA ALA A 113 -0.21 5.25 -4.20
C ALA A 113 0.99 6.08 -4.70
N ALA A 114 1.37 5.93 -5.96
CA ALA A 114 2.43 6.71 -6.57
C ALA A 114 2.09 8.21 -6.63
N GLN A 115 0.85 8.56 -7.00
CA GLN A 115 0.37 9.94 -7.02
C GLN A 115 0.34 10.55 -5.61
N ALA A 116 -0.12 9.79 -4.60
CA ALA A 116 -0.12 10.24 -3.21
C ALA A 116 1.30 10.49 -2.69
N ALA A 117 2.26 9.61 -3.02
CA ALA A 117 3.66 9.78 -2.68
C ALA A 117 4.27 11.03 -3.34
N ALA A 118 3.98 11.27 -4.63
CA ALA A 118 4.43 12.46 -5.34
C ALA A 118 3.84 13.75 -4.75
N ALA A 119 2.55 13.77 -4.40
CA ALA A 119 1.91 14.91 -3.76
C ALA A 119 2.50 15.21 -2.37
N ALA A 120 2.78 14.17 -1.58
CA ALA A 120 3.42 14.31 -0.29
C ALA A 120 4.85 14.89 -0.41
N ALA A 121 5.63 14.42 -1.40
CA ALA A 121 6.95 14.96 -1.67
C ALA A 121 6.91 16.44 -2.09
N ALA A 122 5.97 16.82 -2.96
CA ALA A 122 5.81 18.21 -3.39
C ALA A 122 5.39 19.14 -2.23
N LEU A 123 4.55 18.66 -1.31
CA LEU A 123 4.18 19.42 -0.13
C LEU A 123 5.37 19.61 0.82
N ALA A 124 6.16 18.55 1.05
CA ALA A 124 7.35 18.63 1.87
C ALA A 124 8.40 19.61 1.29
N GLU A 125 8.55 19.63 -0.03
CA GLU A 125 9.43 20.59 -0.70
C GLU A 125 8.96 22.03 -0.52
N LYS A 126 7.65 22.30 -0.69
CA LYS A 126 7.08 23.63 -0.46
C LYS A 126 7.29 24.10 0.98
N GLN A 127 7.03 23.23 1.95
CA GLN A 127 7.27 23.55 3.37
C GLN A 127 8.74 23.87 3.64
N ASN A 128 9.66 23.13 3.03
CA ASN A 128 11.09 23.42 3.18
C ASN A 128 11.49 24.76 2.55
N GLN A 129 10.92 25.12 1.40
CA GLN A 129 11.14 26.41 0.77
C GLN A 129 10.57 27.57 1.61
N GLU A 130 9.35 27.42 2.14
CA GLU A 130 8.72 28.41 3.03
C GLU A 130 9.56 28.61 4.29
N ASN A 131 9.97 27.52 4.97
CA ASN A 131 10.83 27.60 6.14
C ASN A 131 12.19 28.24 5.83
N ALA A 132 12.78 27.94 4.66
CA ALA A 132 14.04 28.54 4.25
C ALA A 132 13.89 30.04 3.99
N GLN A 133 12.76 30.47 3.41
CA GLN A 133 12.45 31.87 3.21
C GLN A 133 12.25 32.60 4.53
N GLU A 134 11.42 32.08 5.44
CA GLU A 134 11.21 32.67 6.78
C GLU A 134 12.53 32.81 7.54
N ASN A 135 13.39 31.78 7.51
CA ASN A 135 14.71 31.84 8.14
C ASN A 135 15.62 32.91 7.50
N ALA A 136 15.55 33.08 6.18
CA ALA A 136 16.32 34.10 5.47
C ALA A 136 15.83 35.52 5.78
N GLU A 137 14.51 35.72 5.88
CA GLU A 137 13.88 36.99 6.27
C GLU A 137 14.24 37.36 7.71
N GLN A 138 14.13 36.41 8.64
CA GLN A 138 14.53 36.61 10.05
C GLN A 138 16.01 36.99 10.18
N ALA A 139 16.89 36.31 9.43
CA ALA A 139 18.32 36.61 9.44
C ALA A 139 18.64 38.02 8.89
N GLN A 140 17.87 38.51 7.92
CA GLN A 140 18.00 39.87 7.41
C GLN A 140 17.56 40.91 8.45
N GLU A 141 16.41 40.69 9.08
CA GLU A 141 15.90 41.58 10.14
C GLU A 141 16.88 41.67 11.33
N ASP A 142 17.42 40.53 11.75
CA ASP A 142 18.40 40.48 12.85
C ASP A 142 19.71 41.19 12.46
N ALA A 143 20.16 41.05 11.21
CA ALA A 143 21.34 41.76 10.71
C ALA A 143 21.11 43.28 10.61
N GLU A 144 19.91 43.73 10.23
CA GLU A 144 19.54 45.15 10.21
C GLU A 144 19.55 45.74 11.62
N LYS A 145 18.88 45.07 12.58
CA LYS A 145 18.89 45.48 14.00
C LYS A 145 20.30 45.56 14.57
N ALA A 146 21.16 44.60 14.23
CA ALA A 146 22.55 44.61 14.66
C ALA A 146 23.35 45.78 14.07
N ARG A 147 23.10 46.15 12.80
CA ARG A 147 23.72 47.33 12.17
C ARG A 147 23.27 48.63 12.81
N ASP A 148 21.97 48.77 13.09
CA ASP A 148 21.43 49.96 13.74
C ASP A 148 21.97 50.09 15.17
N ALA A 149 22.02 48.99 15.92
CA ALA A 149 22.63 48.98 17.25
C ALA A 149 24.12 49.37 17.20
N ALA A 150 24.88 48.84 16.23
CA ALA A 150 26.29 49.20 16.06
C ALA A 150 26.48 50.67 15.67
N LYS A 151 25.59 51.23 14.83
CA LYS A 151 25.62 52.64 14.45
C LYS A 151 25.32 53.55 15.65
N ASN A 152 24.28 53.24 16.41
CA ASN A 152 23.93 53.99 17.61
C ASN A 152 25.08 53.95 18.63
N ALA A 153 25.65 52.76 18.88
CA ALA A 153 26.80 52.62 19.78
C ALA A 153 28.04 53.41 19.28
N ALA A 154 28.24 53.53 17.97
CA ALA A 154 29.33 54.32 17.40
C ALA A 154 29.08 55.84 17.54
N GLU A 155 27.84 56.30 17.37
CA GLU A 155 27.47 57.70 17.63
C GLU A 155 27.61 58.04 19.12
N ASP A 156 27.10 57.19 20.02
CA ASP A 156 27.25 57.36 21.47
C ASP A 156 28.73 57.44 21.88
N ALA A 157 29.58 56.58 21.30
CA ALA A 157 31.02 56.61 21.54
C ALA A 157 31.70 57.87 20.99
N LYS A 158 31.22 58.40 19.86
CA LYS A 158 31.72 59.64 19.27
C LYS A 158 31.33 60.85 20.12
N GLU A 159 30.08 60.94 20.56
CA GLU A 159 29.58 62.00 21.46
C GLU A 159 30.37 61.98 22.77
N ALA A 160 30.54 60.81 23.40
CA ALA A 160 31.36 60.67 24.61
C ALA A 160 32.82 61.12 24.42
N ARG A 161 33.38 60.92 23.22
CA ARG A 161 34.74 61.38 22.89
C ARG A 161 34.78 62.90 22.68
N GLU A 162 33.80 63.48 22.00
CA GLU A 162 33.69 64.94 21.82
C GLU A 162 33.55 65.63 23.18
N ASP A 163 32.65 65.14 24.05
CA ASP A 163 32.50 65.62 25.43
C ASP A 163 33.80 65.56 26.24
N CYS A 164 34.59 64.49 26.10
CA CYS A 164 35.89 64.39 26.78
C CYS A 164 36.88 65.45 26.30
N LEU A 165 36.92 65.72 24.98
CA LEU A 165 37.85 66.67 24.38
C LEU A 165 37.52 68.13 24.71
N GLU A 166 36.25 68.46 25.00
CA GLU A 166 35.85 69.78 25.47
C GLU A 166 36.29 70.06 26.92
N ASP A 167 36.55 69.01 27.72
CA ASP A 167 37.11 69.13 29.06
C ASP A 167 38.64 69.31 29.03
N ARG A 168 39.04 70.57 29.09
CA ARG A 168 40.45 70.99 28.97
C ARG A 168 41.36 70.45 30.07
N ASP A 169 40.83 70.07 31.23
CA ASP A 169 41.62 69.50 32.33
C ASP A 169 41.85 68.00 32.11
N ARG A 170 40.85 67.27 31.62
CA ARG A 170 40.98 65.85 31.22
C ARG A 170 41.90 65.66 30.00
N VAL A 171 41.83 66.59 29.04
CA VAL A 171 42.76 66.59 27.88
C VAL A 171 44.22 66.78 28.33
N LYS A 172 44.48 67.70 29.27
CA LYS A 172 45.84 67.90 29.81
C LYS A 172 46.34 66.73 30.64
N ALA A 173 45.43 65.99 31.29
CA ALA A 173 45.74 64.77 32.03
C ALA A 173 45.99 63.56 31.10
N GLY A 174 45.71 63.68 29.80
CA GLY A 174 45.90 62.62 28.81
C GLY A 174 44.80 61.55 28.80
N GLU A 175 43.67 61.81 29.46
CA GLU A 175 42.58 60.85 29.70
C GLU A 175 41.65 60.64 28.50
N CYS A 176 41.77 61.46 27.45
CA CYS A 176 40.89 61.46 26.27
C CYS A 176 41.54 60.84 25.01
N ASN A 177 42.55 59.97 25.16
CA ASN A 177 43.15 59.21 24.05
C ASN A 177 42.39 57.91 23.77
#